data_AF-A0A3S0SLC3-F1
#
_entry.id   AF-A0A3S0SLC3-F1
#
_cell.length_a   1.000
_cell.length_b   1.000
_cell.length_c   1.000
_cell.angle_alpha   90.00
_cell.angle_beta   90.00
_cell.angle_gamma   90.00
#
_symmetry.space_group_name_H-M   'P 1'
#
loop_
_entity.id
_entity.type
_entity.pdbx_description
1 polymer ?
#
loop_
_entity_poly.entity_id
_entity_poly.type
_entity_poly.pdbx_seq_one_letter_code
_entity_poly.pdbx_strand_id
1 'polypeptide(L)'
;MKELKTIFPYRRKKLTKNLTDNEKIRKEIYWDMNKLFKDGDPDGAMKYLKNLIKIKNIKEYPFLKDKKEDIKKFINYINKRKDGIKVYKEEWYTGSCTESQISHNVKWLKGYGSKSYSEKVFKNMITMKMAKENNINLIGFYLEKLNKKLQKEHSYYFKNNDNYQFLINNNISRQAQAFI
;
A
#
# COMPACT_ATOMS: atom_id res chain seq x y z
N MET A 1 12.29 -6.03 7.87
CA MET A 1 12.79 -4.64 8.06
C MET A 1 13.05 -4.27 9.52
N LYS A 2 12.10 -4.49 10.45
CA LYS A 2 12.31 -4.19 11.88
C LYS A 2 13.53 -4.92 12.45
N GLU A 3 13.68 -6.22 12.17
CA GLU A 3 14.82 -7.05 12.58
C GLU A 3 16.15 -6.50 12.06
N LEU A 4 16.20 -6.04 10.80
CA LEU A 4 17.42 -5.46 10.22
C LEU A 4 17.89 -4.22 10.97
N LYS A 5 16.95 -3.37 11.45
CA LYS A 5 17.29 -2.20 12.28
C LYS A 5 17.78 -2.58 13.67
N THR A 6 17.36 -3.72 14.19
CA THR A 6 17.85 -4.25 15.48
C THR A 6 19.28 -4.77 15.33
N ILE A 7 19.59 -5.44 14.22
CA ILE A 7 20.93 -5.98 13.93
C ILE A 7 21.90 -4.86 13.57
N PHE A 8 21.47 -3.96 12.69
CA PHE A 8 22.25 -2.82 12.19
C PHE A 8 21.56 -1.50 12.53
N PRO A 9 21.66 -1.03 13.79
CA PRO A 9 21.10 0.25 14.17
C PRO A 9 21.89 1.38 13.51
N TYR A 10 21.18 2.23 12.76
CA TYR A 10 21.71 3.48 12.23
C TYR A 10 20.70 4.61 12.43
N ARG A 11 21.19 5.83 12.66
CA ARG A 11 20.34 7.03 12.76
C ARG A 11 20.04 7.55 11.36
N ARG A 12 18.76 7.84 11.07
CA ARG A 12 18.34 8.45 9.79
C ARG A 12 18.81 9.89 9.60
N LYS A 13 19.00 10.64 10.68
CA LYS A 13 19.53 12.01 10.69
C LYS A 13 20.34 12.23 11.98
N LYS A 14 21.55 12.77 11.86
CA LYS A 14 22.14 13.68 12.85
C LYS A 14 22.06 15.06 12.19
N LEU A 15 21.28 15.97 12.76
CA LEU A 15 21.08 17.32 12.22
C LEU A 15 22.37 18.16 12.19
N THR A 16 23.44 17.71 12.86
CA THR A 16 24.62 18.54 13.13
C THR A 16 25.98 17.81 13.08
N LYS A 17 26.04 16.51 12.74
CA LYS A 17 27.31 15.74 12.74
C LYS A 17 27.40 14.75 11.59
N ASN A 18 28.58 14.70 10.97
CA ASN A 18 28.96 13.70 9.96
C ASN A 18 28.83 12.28 10.54
N LEU A 19 28.38 11.34 9.71
CA LEU A 19 28.30 9.91 10.05
C LEU A 19 29.71 9.34 10.20
N THR A 20 29.92 8.49 11.21
CA THR A 20 31.16 7.70 11.30
C THR A 20 31.18 6.64 10.18
N ASP A 21 32.35 6.14 9.81
CA ASP A 21 32.44 5.14 8.73
C ASP A 21 31.65 3.86 9.04
N ASN A 22 31.65 3.44 10.31
CA ASN A 22 30.79 2.35 10.80
C ASN A 22 29.28 2.66 10.63
N GLU A 23 28.85 3.89 10.86
CA GLU A 23 27.45 4.30 10.64
C GLU A 23 27.09 4.32 9.14
N LYS A 24 28.03 4.73 8.27
CA LYS A 24 27.84 4.70 6.80
C LYS A 24 27.64 3.27 6.30
N ILE A 25 28.51 2.34 6.71
CA ILE A 25 28.42 0.92 6.32
C ILE A 25 27.10 0.30 6.79
N ARG A 26 26.68 0.55 8.04
CA ARG A 26 25.37 0.06 8.53
C ARG A 26 24.20 0.59 7.72
N LYS A 27 24.29 1.84 7.28
CA LYS A 27 23.29 2.47 6.43
C LYS A 27 23.29 1.83 5.04
N GLU A 28 24.45 1.59 4.44
CA GLU A 28 24.60 0.88 3.16
C GLU A 28 24.00 -0.53 3.23
N ILE A 29 24.34 -1.32 4.24
CA ILE A 29 23.76 -2.65 4.49
C ILE A 29 22.23 -2.58 4.52
N TYR A 30 21.66 -1.57 5.16
CA TYR A 30 20.22 -1.39 5.19
C TYR A 30 19.63 -1.10 3.81
N TRP A 31 20.27 -0.25 3.01
CA TRP A 31 19.80 0.10 1.67
C TRP A 31 19.90 -1.07 0.70
N ASP A 32 21.01 -1.80 0.70
CA ASP A 32 21.21 -2.99 -0.13
C ASP A 32 20.16 -4.05 0.18
N MET A 33 19.96 -4.35 1.47
CA MET A 33 18.93 -5.29 1.89
C MET A 33 17.52 -4.81 1.53
N ASN A 34 17.21 -3.52 1.70
CA ASN A 34 15.92 -2.96 1.31
C ASN A 34 15.65 -3.16 -0.19
N LYS A 35 16.67 -2.96 -1.02
CA LYS A 35 16.58 -3.16 -2.47
C LYS A 35 16.27 -4.62 -2.78
N LEU A 36 17.07 -5.56 -2.23
CA LEU A 36 16.87 -7.00 -2.41
C LEU A 36 15.47 -7.48 -1.98
N PHE A 37 14.94 -6.93 -0.87
CA PHE A 37 13.57 -7.25 -0.44
C PHE A 37 12.50 -6.68 -1.37
N LYS A 38 12.68 -5.46 -1.88
CA LYS A 38 11.74 -4.86 -2.86
C LYS A 38 11.74 -5.60 -4.18
N ASP A 39 12.90 -6.06 -4.61
CA ASP A 39 13.06 -6.85 -5.83
C ASP A 39 12.56 -8.30 -5.66
N GLY A 40 12.11 -8.66 -4.44
CA GLY A 40 11.61 -10.00 -4.13
C GLY A 40 12.67 -11.10 -4.24
N ASP A 41 13.93 -10.77 -3.95
CA ASP A 41 15.08 -11.66 -4.09
C ASP A 41 15.59 -12.17 -2.72
N PRO A 42 14.97 -13.22 -2.14
CA PRO A 42 15.42 -13.79 -0.88
C PRO A 42 16.78 -14.48 -0.99
N ASP A 43 17.12 -15.03 -2.16
CA ASP A 43 18.37 -15.77 -2.37
C ASP A 43 19.56 -14.82 -2.43
N GLY A 44 19.42 -13.70 -3.14
CA GLY A 44 20.37 -12.59 -3.14
C GLY A 44 20.55 -11.99 -1.74
N ALA A 45 19.45 -11.80 -1.00
CA ALA A 45 19.50 -11.33 0.39
C ALA A 45 20.31 -12.29 1.30
N MET A 46 20.07 -13.60 1.20
CA MET A 46 20.84 -14.59 1.96
C MET A 46 22.31 -14.63 1.53
N LYS A 47 22.61 -14.55 0.23
CA LYS A 47 23.98 -14.51 -0.31
C LYS A 47 24.74 -13.29 0.20
N TYR A 48 24.09 -12.12 0.19
CA TYR A 48 24.65 -10.88 0.72
C TYR A 48 24.99 -10.99 2.21
N LEU A 49 24.06 -11.48 3.04
CA LEU A 49 24.29 -11.68 4.47
C LEU A 49 25.40 -12.70 4.77
N LYS A 50 25.46 -13.80 4.00
CA LYS A 50 26.56 -14.78 4.09
C LYS A 50 27.91 -14.17 3.74
N ASN A 51 27.95 -13.27 2.76
CA ASN A 51 29.17 -12.54 2.40
C ASN A 51 29.61 -11.58 3.51
N LEU A 52 28.69 -10.88 4.19
CA LEU A 52 29.03 -9.97 5.28
C LEU A 52 29.77 -10.66 6.44
N ILE A 53 29.41 -11.90 6.78
CA ILE A 53 30.04 -12.65 7.88
C ILE A 53 31.35 -13.36 7.49
N LYS A 54 31.87 -13.15 6.27
CA LYS A 54 33.17 -13.71 5.86
C LYS A 54 34.32 -13.06 6.64
N ILE A 55 35.39 -13.83 6.86
CA ILE A 55 36.56 -13.39 7.62
C ILE A 55 37.17 -12.09 7.06
N LYS A 56 37.23 -11.94 5.72
CA LYS A 56 37.71 -10.72 5.06
C LYS A 56 36.96 -9.47 5.55
N ASN A 57 35.64 -9.53 5.53
CA ASN A 57 34.78 -8.41 5.91
C ASN A 57 34.77 -8.17 7.43
N ILE A 58 34.92 -9.22 8.24
CA ILE A 58 35.05 -9.07 9.71
C ILE A 58 36.38 -8.40 10.08
N LYS A 59 37.47 -8.66 9.34
CA LYS A 59 38.75 -7.98 9.54
C LYS A 59 38.66 -6.49 9.17
N GLU A 60 37.97 -6.18 8.08
CA GLU A 60 37.75 -4.79 7.64
C GLU A 60 36.78 -4.04 8.56
N TYR A 61 35.75 -4.72 9.06
CA TYR A 61 34.69 -4.16 9.90
C TYR A 61 34.50 -4.97 11.20
N PRO A 62 35.27 -4.69 12.26
CA PRO A 62 35.26 -5.48 13.49
C PRO A 62 33.88 -5.62 14.16
N PHE A 63 32.99 -4.62 13.99
CA PHE A 63 31.64 -4.65 14.57
C PHE A 63 30.77 -5.80 14.04
N LEU A 64 31.12 -6.41 12.89
CA LEU A 64 30.41 -7.56 12.33
C LEU A 64 30.63 -8.83 13.16
N LYS A 65 31.73 -8.91 13.92
CA LYS A 65 32.04 -10.05 14.79
C LYS A 65 30.92 -10.30 15.80
N ASP A 66 30.46 -9.24 16.45
CA ASP A 66 29.43 -9.29 17.49
C ASP A 66 28.03 -9.54 16.91
N LYS A 67 27.85 -9.34 15.60
CA LYS A 67 26.57 -9.51 14.89
C LYS A 67 26.44 -10.83 14.15
N LYS A 68 27.48 -11.67 14.16
CA LYS A 68 27.52 -12.93 13.40
C LYS A 68 26.35 -13.85 13.71
N GLU A 69 26.02 -14.01 14.98
CA GLU A 69 24.93 -14.91 15.41
C GLU A 69 23.55 -14.34 15.05
N ASP A 70 23.35 -13.03 15.22
CA ASP A 70 22.12 -12.35 14.81
C ASP A 70 21.90 -12.44 13.28
N ILE A 71 22.97 -12.29 12.49
CA ILE A 71 22.92 -12.43 11.03
C ILE A 71 22.53 -13.86 10.64
N LYS A 72 23.06 -14.89 11.30
CA LYS A 72 22.65 -16.28 11.05
C LYS A 72 21.18 -16.52 11.36
N LYS A 73 20.69 -16.02 12.50
CA LYS A 73 19.27 -16.08 12.86
C LYS A 73 18.40 -15.41 11.79
N PHE A 74 18.85 -14.27 11.28
CA PHE A 74 18.14 -13.55 10.24
C PHE A 74 18.15 -14.27 8.88
N ILE A 75 19.26 -14.92 8.50
CA ILE A 75 19.30 -15.80 7.32
C ILE A 75 18.27 -16.93 7.45
N ASN A 76 18.19 -17.58 8.62
CA ASN A 76 17.20 -18.64 8.85
C ASN A 76 15.76 -18.12 8.76
N TYR A 77 15.51 -16.92 9.31
CA TYR A 77 14.22 -16.25 9.20
C TYR A 77 13.83 -15.98 7.73
N ILE A 78 14.75 -15.46 6.92
CA ILE A 78 14.54 -15.24 5.48
C ILE A 78 14.22 -16.56 4.78
N ASN A 79 15.02 -17.61 5.05
CA ASN A 79 14.84 -18.92 4.43
C ASN A 79 13.45 -19.51 4.70
N LYS A 80 12.96 -19.41 5.95
CA LYS A 80 11.62 -19.87 6.33
C LYS A 80 10.48 -19.09 5.68
N ARG A 81 10.72 -17.85 5.24
CA ARG A 81 9.70 -16.94 4.69
C ARG A 81 9.99 -16.53 3.24
N LYS A 82 10.79 -17.34 2.53
CA LYS A 82 11.24 -17.03 1.16
C LYS A 82 10.07 -16.70 0.23
N ASP A 83 8.97 -17.45 0.34
CA ASP A 83 7.83 -17.32 -0.58
C ASP A 83 7.11 -15.99 -0.32
N GLY A 84 6.94 -15.60 0.94
CA GLY A 84 6.39 -14.30 1.30
C GLY A 84 7.27 -13.12 0.86
N ILE A 85 8.58 -13.30 0.78
CA ILE A 85 9.51 -12.26 0.29
C ILE A 85 9.43 -12.16 -1.24
N LYS A 86 9.32 -13.27 -1.97
CA LYS A 86 9.20 -13.27 -3.43
C LYS A 86 8.01 -12.45 -3.91
N VAL A 87 6.93 -12.43 -3.13
CA VAL A 87 5.71 -11.69 -3.42
C VAL A 87 5.92 -10.16 -3.41
N TYR A 88 6.99 -9.64 -2.78
CA TYR A 88 7.24 -8.19 -2.73
C TYR A 88 7.44 -7.52 -4.09
N LYS A 89 7.87 -8.28 -5.09
CA LYS A 89 8.05 -7.80 -6.47
C LYS A 89 6.72 -7.68 -7.24
N GLU A 90 5.67 -8.30 -6.74
CA GLU A 90 4.38 -8.38 -7.42
C GLU A 90 3.61 -7.07 -7.24
N GLU A 91 3.01 -6.58 -8.33
CA GLU A 91 2.33 -5.27 -8.32
C GLU A 91 1.20 -5.21 -7.28
N TRP A 92 0.45 -6.31 -7.13
CA TRP A 92 -0.68 -6.42 -6.20
C TRP A 92 -0.26 -6.42 -4.72
N TYR A 93 1.00 -6.75 -4.41
CA TYR A 93 1.51 -6.74 -3.04
C TYR A 93 1.57 -5.32 -2.46
N THR A 94 1.69 -4.31 -3.31
CA THR A 94 1.64 -2.90 -2.94
C THR A 94 0.38 -2.60 -2.11
N GLY A 95 -0.76 -3.18 -2.50
CA GLY A 95 -2.04 -3.02 -1.81
C GLY A 95 -2.07 -3.57 -0.37
N SER A 96 -1.39 -4.69 -0.09
CA SER A 96 -1.29 -5.24 1.27
C SER A 96 -0.37 -4.40 2.18
N CYS A 97 0.64 -3.74 1.59
CA CYS A 97 1.48 -2.79 2.33
C CYS A 97 0.75 -1.49 2.68
N THR A 98 -0.22 -1.09 1.84
CA THR A 98 -1.02 0.14 2.00
C THR A 98 -1.72 0.21 3.36
N GLU A 99 -2.37 -0.88 3.79
CA GLU A 99 -3.05 -0.96 5.08
C GLU A 99 -2.09 -0.72 6.25
N SER A 100 -0.98 -1.46 6.26
CA SER A 100 0.04 -1.36 7.30
C SER A 100 0.62 0.06 7.40
N GLN A 101 0.79 0.72 6.25
CA GLN A 101 1.34 2.06 6.16
C GLN A 101 0.34 3.13 6.64
N ILE A 102 -0.94 2.99 6.30
CA ILE A 102 -2.02 3.84 6.83
C ILE A 102 -2.12 3.68 8.34
N SER A 103 -2.15 2.44 8.85
CA SER A 103 -2.17 2.14 10.28
C SER A 103 -0.99 2.76 11.03
N HIS A 104 0.22 2.69 10.45
CA HIS A 104 1.41 3.32 11.03
C HIS A 104 1.34 4.85 11.03
N ASN A 105 0.92 5.47 9.93
CA ASN A 105 0.80 6.93 9.82
C ASN A 105 -0.24 7.48 10.79
N VAL A 106 -1.35 6.78 10.93
CA VAL A 106 -2.41 7.09 11.89
C VAL A 106 -1.89 7.09 13.33
N LYS A 107 -1.16 6.02 13.72
CA LYS A 107 -0.57 5.92 15.07
C LYS A 107 0.47 7.00 15.32
N TRP A 108 1.22 7.41 14.30
CA TRP A 108 2.21 8.47 14.43
C TRP A 108 1.56 9.85 14.63
N LEU A 109 0.48 10.15 13.91
CA LEU A 109 -0.22 11.43 14.00
C LEU A 109 -1.01 11.61 15.31
N LYS A 110 -1.62 10.54 15.82
CA LYS A 110 -2.55 10.62 16.97
C LYS A 110 -2.02 10.01 18.27
N GLY A 111 -0.79 9.50 18.28
CA GLY A 111 -0.18 8.85 19.42
C GLY A 111 -0.50 7.35 19.52
N TYR A 112 0.34 6.63 20.27
CA TYR A 112 0.20 5.19 20.50
C TYR A 112 -1.09 4.93 21.30
N GLY A 113 -2.10 4.32 20.68
CA GLY A 113 -3.37 4.01 21.35
C GLY A 113 -4.61 4.71 20.78
N SER A 114 -4.48 5.53 19.73
CA SER A 114 -5.62 6.15 19.03
C SER A 114 -6.42 5.13 18.21
N LYS A 115 -7.09 4.20 18.90
CA LYS A 115 -8.05 3.24 18.33
C LYS A 115 -9.42 3.91 18.22
N SER A 116 -9.63 4.79 17.26
CA SER A 116 -10.99 5.26 16.99
C SER A 116 -11.07 5.99 15.65
N TYR A 117 -10.88 5.22 14.58
CA TYR A 117 -11.60 5.51 13.34
C TYR A 117 -12.80 4.58 13.32
N SER A 118 -13.95 5.08 12.89
CA SER A 118 -14.99 4.16 12.45
C SER A 118 -14.40 3.31 11.32
N GLU A 119 -14.76 2.03 11.29
CA GLU A 119 -14.32 1.09 10.26
C GLU A 119 -14.49 1.69 8.84
N LYS A 120 -15.56 2.48 8.66
CA LYS A 120 -15.85 3.25 7.46
C LYS A 120 -14.72 4.21 7.06
N VAL A 121 -14.20 5.02 7.99
CA VAL A 121 -13.12 5.97 7.68
C VAL A 121 -11.83 5.25 7.35
N PHE A 122 -11.52 4.16 8.07
CA PHE A 122 -10.32 3.37 7.79
C PHE A 122 -10.38 2.73 6.38
N LYS A 123 -11.52 2.11 6.03
CA LYS A 123 -11.76 1.57 4.68
C LYS A 123 -11.65 2.66 3.60
N ASN A 124 -12.20 3.84 3.84
CA ASN A 124 -12.09 4.97 2.91
C ASN A 124 -10.64 5.38 2.67
N MET A 125 -9.81 5.45 3.71
CA MET A 125 -8.40 5.79 3.58
C MET A 125 -7.63 4.74 2.76
N ILE A 126 -7.91 3.45 2.97
CA ILE A 126 -7.32 2.35 2.17
C ILE A 126 -7.73 2.51 0.72
N THR A 127 -9.02 2.66 0.43
CA THR A 127 -9.55 2.81 -0.92
C THR A 127 -8.94 4.00 -1.65
N MET A 128 -8.84 5.17 -0.98
CA MET A 128 -8.22 6.36 -1.57
C MET A 128 -6.75 6.14 -1.90
N LYS A 129 -6.01 5.47 -1.01
CA LYS A 129 -4.59 5.22 -1.21
C LYS A 129 -4.34 4.19 -2.30
N MET A 130 -5.12 3.10 -2.33
CA MET A 130 -5.07 2.11 -3.42
C MET A 130 -5.44 2.72 -4.76
N ALA A 131 -6.47 3.57 -4.82
CA ALA A 131 -6.84 4.24 -6.05
C ALA A 131 -5.73 5.17 -6.54
N LYS A 132 -5.09 5.92 -5.63
CA LYS A 132 -3.93 6.75 -5.96
C LYS A 132 -2.75 5.92 -6.48
N GLU A 133 -2.46 4.77 -5.85
CA GLU A 133 -1.35 3.90 -6.27
C GLU A 133 -1.61 3.25 -7.63
N ASN A 134 -2.86 2.94 -7.95
CA ASN A 134 -3.28 2.34 -9.22
C ASN A 134 -3.74 3.38 -10.26
N ASN A 135 -3.53 4.68 -10.04
CA ASN A 135 -3.99 5.78 -10.89
C ASN A 135 -5.50 5.74 -11.26
N ILE A 136 -6.34 5.21 -10.36
CA ILE A 136 -7.78 5.11 -10.55
C ILE A 136 -8.45 6.44 -10.18
N ASN A 137 -9.24 6.99 -11.10
CA ASN A 137 -10.06 8.16 -10.84
C ASN A 137 -11.34 7.79 -10.06
N LEU A 138 -11.25 7.85 -8.73
CA LEU A 138 -12.38 7.58 -7.83
C LEU A 138 -13.58 8.51 -8.05
N ILE A 139 -13.35 9.77 -8.42
CA ILE A 139 -14.41 10.75 -8.68
C ILE A 139 -15.19 10.30 -9.92
N GLY A 140 -14.48 9.92 -10.98
CA GLY A 140 -15.08 9.37 -12.20
C GLY A 140 -15.93 8.13 -11.89
N PHE A 141 -15.39 7.20 -11.09
CA PHE A 141 -16.12 5.99 -10.69
C PHE A 141 -17.38 6.29 -9.88
N TYR A 142 -17.32 7.27 -8.98
CA TYR A 142 -18.47 7.69 -8.18
C TYR A 142 -19.56 8.36 -9.04
N LEU A 143 -19.17 9.24 -9.96
CA LEU A 143 -20.08 9.87 -10.92
C LEU A 143 -20.74 8.83 -11.83
N GLU A 144 -19.99 7.85 -12.31
CA GLU A 144 -20.53 6.76 -13.13
C GLU A 144 -21.54 5.91 -12.35
N LYS A 145 -21.26 5.62 -11.08
CA LYS A 145 -22.18 4.90 -10.20
C LYS A 145 -23.46 5.70 -9.91
N LEU A 146 -23.35 7.02 -9.70
CA LEU A 146 -24.50 7.91 -9.55
C LEU A 146 -25.34 7.95 -10.83
N ASN A 147 -24.71 8.10 -11.99
CA ASN A 147 -25.40 8.11 -13.27
C ASN A 147 -26.14 6.80 -13.54
N LYS A 148 -25.52 5.64 -13.24
CA LYS A 148 -26.18 4.33 -13.32
C LYS A 148 -27.38 4.21 -12.37
N LYS A 149 -27.31 4.80 -11.17
CA LYS A 149 -28.43 4.81 -10.22
C LYS A 149 -29.58 5.69 -10.70
N LEU A 150 -29.27 6.91 -11.16
CA LEU A 150 -30.23 7.84 -11.75
C LEU A 150 -30.91 7.23 -12.99
N GLN A 151 -30.17 6.55 -13.87
CA GLN A 151 -30.73 5.84 -15.01
C GLN A 151 -31.67 4.70 -14.59
N LYS A 152 -31.35 3.97 -13.52
CA LYS A 152 -32.24 2.93 -12.98
C LYS A 152 -33.51 3.52 -12.38
N GLU A 153 -33.40 4.57 -11.58
CA GLU A 153 -34.56 5.28 -11.02
C GLU A 153 -35.44 5.85 -12.14
N HIS A 154 -34.84 6.53 -13.12
CA HIS A 154 -35.54 6.97 -14.33
C HIS A 154 -36.22 5.78 -15.03
N SER A 155 -35.51 4.69 -15.31
CA SER A 155 -36.13 3.52 -15.95
C SER A 155 -37.26 2.90 -15.12
N TYR A 156 -37.23 2.98 -13.79
CA TYR A 156 -38.27 2.48 -12.90
C TYR A 156 -39.52 3.37 -12.91
N TYR A 157 -39.34 4.69 -12.79
CA TYR A 157 -40.46 5.65 -12.85
C TYR A 157 -41.09 5.73 -14.25
N PHE A 158 -40.31 5.53 -15.31
CA PHE A 158 -40.80 5.57 -16.68
C PHE A 158 -41.26 4.20 -17.23
N LYS A 159 -40.88 3.06 -16.62
CA LYS A 159 -41.47 1.74 -16.95
C LYS A 159 -42.87 1.53 -16.36
N ASN A 160 -43.20 2.19 -15.26
CA ASN A 160 -44.53 2.09 -14.63
C ASN A 160 -45.53 3.12 -15.17
N ASN A 161 -45.19 3.83 -16.25
CA ASN A 161 -45.93 5.00 -16.73
C ASN A 161 -46.48 4.87 -18.16
N ASP A 162 -46.85 3.65 -18.57
CA ASP A 162 -47.63 3.45 -19.81
C ASP A 162 -48.93 4.28 -19.82
N ASN A 163 -49.46 4.63 -18.64
CA ASN A 163 -50.63 5.51 -18.49
C ASN A 163 -50.34 6.99 -18.77
N TYR A 164 -49.12 7.50 -18.55
CA TYR A 164 -48.81 8.91 -18.82
C TYR A 164 -48.57 9.19 -20.30
N GLN A 165 -47.98 8.23 -21.03
CA GLN A 165 -47.90 8.32 -22.49
C GLN A 165 -49.30 8.34 -23.13
N PHE A 166 -50.25 7.55 -22.60
CA PHE A 166 -51.64 7.53 -23.05
C PHE A 166 -52.39 8.84 -22.75
N LEU A 167 -52.17 9.45 -21.57
CA LEU A 167 -52.77 10.74 -21.21
C LEU A 167 -52.22 11.92 -22.02
N ILE A 168 -50.92 11.93 -22.31
CA ILE A 168 -50.29 12.97 -23.14
C ILE A 168 -50.79 12.86 -24.59
N ASN A 169 -50.85 11.64 -25.15
CA ASN A 169 -51.36 11.42 -26.51
C ASN A 169 -52.85 11.73 -26.64
N ASN A 170 -53.68 11.44 -25.63
CA ASN A 170 -55.10 11.81 -25.63
C ASN A 170 -55.33 13.32 -25.55
N ASN A 171 -54.52 14.05 -24.79
CA ASN A 171 -54.65 15.50 -24.71
C ASN A 171 -54.22 16.20 -26.01
N ILE A 172 -53.19 15.70 -26.69
CA ILE A 172 -52.77 16.21 -28.01
C ILE A 172 -53.83 15.89 -29.07
N SER A 173 -54.39 14.68 -29.08
CA SER A 173 -55.46 14.28 -30.01
C SER A 173 -56.75 15.09 -29.80
N ARG A 174 -57.12 15.41 -28.55
CA ARG A 174 -58.29 16.26 -28.23
C ARG A 174 -58.08 17.71 -28.64
N GLN A 175 -56.87 18.25 -28.48
CA GLN A 175 -56.56 19.61 -28.95
C GLN A 175 -56.55 19.69 -30.48
N ALA A 176 -56.05 18.67 -31.18
CA ALA A 176 -56.08 18.63 -32.65
C ALA A 176 -57.50 18.53 -33.24
N GLN A 177 -58.43 17.86 -32.55
CA GLN A 177 -59.84 17.77 -32.97
C GLN A 177 -60.65 19.05 -32.70
N ALA A 178 -60.16 19.97 -31.87
CA ALA A 178 -60.81 21.26 -31.60
C ALA A 178 -60.46 22.36 -32.63
N PHE A 179 -59.59 22.04 -33.60
CA PHE A 179 -59.13 22.95 -34.66
C PHE A 179 -59.58 22.56 -36.08
N ILE A 180 -60.56 21.65 -36.20
CA ILE A 180 -61.27 21.33 -37.47
C ILE A 180 -62.71 21.83 -37.37
#